data_AF-A0A7J0F1X3-F1
#
_entry.id   AF-A0A7J0F1X3-F1
#
_cell.length_a   1.000
_cell.length_b   1.000
_cell.length_c   1.000
_cell.angle_alpha   90.00
_cell.angle_beta   90.00
_cell.angle_gamma   90.00
#
_symmetry.space_group_name_H-M   'P 1'
#
loop_
_entity.id
_entity.type
_entity.pdbx_description
1 polymer ?
#
loop_
_entity_poly.entity_id
_entity_poly.type
_entity_poly.pdbx_seq_one_letter_code
_entity_poly.pdbx_strand_id
1 'polypeptide(L)'
;MASSATPSTLMLSYASSSVLPLTSAPLSPSDPKYAPLTAPPPSLSTQWCCIADRENHKIGTTQGAAYTPPTKPKTGKAALPLKRDRTRSKRFLEIQKLRENKKEYDVNTAISLLKQMASTKFVESAEGHFRLNIDPKYNDQQLRATVIFAQGHWTDCEKFDEAKNAGADLVGGEDLIEQIKGGFMEFDKLIATPDMMPKVAQLGKLLGPRGLMPNPKAGTVTINLPQAIGEFKKGKVEYRADKTGIVHLSFGKADFPEEDLLVNLLAAVKSVEANKPKGARGIYWKTAHICSSMGPSIRLNIKEMLDSKLP
;
A
#
# COMPACT_ATOMS: atom_id res chain seq x y z
N MET A 1 -27.14 30.28 38.92
CA MET A 1 -25.92 30.25 38.09
C MET A 1 -26.01 29.03 37.19
N ALA A 2 -26.28 29.26 35.91
CA ALA A 2 -26.52 28.23 34.91
C ALA A 2 -25.23 27.84 34.16
N SER A 3 -25.21 26.61 33.65
CA SER A 3 -24.40 26.11 32.52
C SER A 3 -22.90 25.89 32.82
N SER A 4 -22.28 24.76 32.48
CA SER A 4 -22.31 24.14 31.15
C SER A 4 -21.92 22.66 31.20
N ALA A 5 -22.76 21.83 30.58
CA ALA A 5 -22.48 20.45 30.24
C ALA A 5 -21.59 20.42 28.98
N THR A 6 -20.48 19.68 29.01
CA THR A 6 -19.64 19.43 27.85
C THR A 6 -20.30 18.38 26.94
N PRO A 7 -20.60 18.68 25.67
CA PRO A 7 -21.23 17.73 24.77
C PRO A 7 -20.24 16.64 24.38
N SER A 8 -20.74 15.41 24.37
CA SER A 8 -20.00 14.20 24.01
C SER A 8 -20.04 14.02 22.49
N THR A 9 -18.89 13.81 21.87
CA THR A 9 -18.72 13.97 20.42
C THR A 9 -18.13 12.70 19.77
N LEU A 10 -18.82 12.10 18.81
CA LEU A 10 -18.38 11.09 17.85
C LEU A 10 -18.02 11.65 16.46
N MET A 11 -17.01 11.03 15.86
CA MET A 11 -16.40 11.23 14.54
C MET A 11 -16.95 10.47 13.33
N LEU A 12 -17.50 11.02 12.24
CA LEU A 12 -17.83 10.22 11.03
C LEU A 12 -17.71 11.00 9.73
N SER A 13 -16.70 10.77 8.90
CA SER A 13 -16.64 11.34 7.54
C SER A 13 -17.69 10.71 6.58
N TYR A 14 -18.19 11.46 5.59
CA TYR A 14 -18.90 11.01 4.38
C TYR A 14 -19.08 12.20 3.41
N ALA A 15 -19.05 11.91 2.11
CA ALA A 15 -19.34 12.85 1.04
C ALA A 15 -20.81 12.73 0.60
N SER A 16 -21.64 13.69 1.01
CA SER A 16 -23.02 13.79 0.50
C SER A 16 -23.02 14.45 -0.88
N SER A 17 -23.61 13.80 -1.87
CA SER A 17 -24.03 14.43 -3.12
C SER A 17 -25.53 14.19 -3.31
N SER A 18 -26.31 15.23 -3.02
CA SER A 18 -27.73 15.31 -3.34
C SER A 18 -27.93 15.78 -4.79
N VAL A 19 -28.48 14.88 -5.60
CA VAL A 19 -29.68 15.05 -6.46
C VAL A 19 -29.91 16.43 -7.10
N LEU A 20 -29.87 16.46 -8.45
CA LEU A 20 -30.92 17.11 -9.26
C LEU A 20 -31.24 16.26 -10.51
N PRO A 21 -32.49 16.33 -11.03
CA PRO A 21 -33.07 15.32 -11.91
C PRO A 21 -32.97 15.72 -13.38
N LEU A 22 -32.67 14.75 -14.26
CA LEU A 22 -32.89 14.90 -15.69
C LEU A 22 -33.75 13.76 -16.21
N THR A 23 -34.97 14.16 -16.55
CA THR A 23 -36.01 13.44 -17.27
C THR A 23 -35.51 12.82 -18.56
N SER A 24 -35.76 11.52 -18.71
CA SER A 24 -35.51 10.74 -19.92
C SER A 24 -36.65 10.88 -20.93
N ALA A 25 -36.33 11.23 -22.17
CA ALA A 25 -37.11 10.88 -23.35
C ALA A 25 -36.15 10.37 -24.46
N PRO A 26 -36.54 9.36 -25.26
CA PRO A 26 -35.62 8.58 -26.09
C PRO A 26 -35.49 9.18 -27.49
N LEU A 27 -34.28 9.26 -28.05
CA LEU A 27 -34.07 9.58 -29.46
C LEU A 27 -33.15 8.54 -30.12
N SER A 28 -33.67 8.06 -31.25
CA SER A 28 -33.26 6.97 -32.12
C SER A 28 -32.07 7.34 -33.05
N PRO A 29 -31.49 6.36 -33.77
CA PRO A 29 -30.17 6.47 -34.38
C PRO A 29 -30.25 7.03 -35.80
N SER A 30 -29.85 8.28 -35.97
CA SER A 30 -29.42 8.84 -37.25
C SER A 30 -28.78 10.19 -36.99
N ASP A 31 -27.44 10.26 -36.97
CA ASP A 31 -26.72 11.35 -37.64
C ASP A 31 -25.19 11.13 -37.65
N PRO A 32 -24.50 11.63 -38.69
CA PRO A 32 -23.23 11.09 -39.15
C PRO A 32 -22.07 11.95 -38.67
N LYS A 33 -21.11 11.34 -37.95
CA LYS A 33 -19.71 11.79 -37.82
C LYS A 33 -18.91 10.73 -37.07
N TYR A 34 -18.69 9.60 -37.73
CA TYR A 34 -17.65 8.63 -37.40
C TYR A 34 -16.63 8.67 -38.54
N ALA A 35 -15.41 9.16 -38.26
CA ALA A 35 -14.22 8.82 -39.03
C ALA A 35 -12.95 9.13 -38.19
N PRO A 36 -12.02 8.18 -38.05
CA PRO A 36 -10.79 8.32 -37.24
C PRO A 36 -9.65 8.96 -38.03
N LEU A 37 -8.83 9.80 -37.37
CA LEU A 37 -7.66 10.44 -37.96
C LEU A 37 -6.41 9.55 -37.84
N THR A 38 -5.89 9.18 -39.01
CA THR A 38 -4.64 8.47 -39.29
C THR A 38 -3.43 9.39 -39.33
N ALA A 39 -2.24 8.84 -39.05
CA ALA A 39 -0.93 9.50 -39.02
C ALA A 39 -0.43 10.00 -40.40
N PRO A 40 0.47 11.02 -40.46
CA PRO A 40 1.10 11.46 -41.71
C PRO A 40 2.45 10.75 -42.02
N PRO A 41 2.82 10.59 -43.32
CA PRO A 41 4.04 9.91 -43.79
C PRO A 41 5.28 10.85 -43.96
N PRO A 42 6.49 10.29 -44.19
CA PRO A 42 7.75 11.05 -44.29
C PRO A 42 8.12 11.45 -45.73
N SER A 43 8.77 12.60 -45.90
CA SER A 43 9.35 13.02 -47.19
C SER A 43 10.77 13.59 -47.07
N LEU A 44 11.67 12.95 -47.83
CA LEU A 44 12.70 13.50 -48.74
C LEU A 44 13.69 14.52 -48.16
N SER A 45 14.92 14.10 -47.85
CA SER A 45 16.08 14.07 -48.77
C SER A 45 16.63 15.45 -49.15
N THR A 46 17.71 15.86 -48.49
CA THR A 46 18.74 16.70 -49.11
C THR A 46 20.08 16.04 -48.81
N GLN A 47 20.80 15.74 -49.87
CA GLN A 47 22.04 15.00 -49.91
C GLN A 47 23.08 15.92 -50.56
N TRP A 48 24.37 15.67 -50.26
CA TRP A 48 25.64 16.20 -50.83
C TRP A 48 26.43 17.06 -49.81
N CYS A 49 27.75 16.91 -49.62
CA CYS A 49 28.76 15.96 -50.12
C CYS A 49 30.04 16.07 -49.24
N CYS A 50 30.91 15.07 -49.35
CA CYS A 50 32.19 14.74 -48.67
C CYS A 50 33.26 15.86 -48.68
N ILE A 51 34.39 15.83 -47.93
CA ILE A 51 35.59 14.94 -48.01
C ILE A 51 36.45 15.25 -46.75
N ALA A 52 36.67 14.30 -45.84
CA ALA A 52 37.91 13.51 -45.58
C ALA A 52 39.22 14.30 -45.34
N ASP A 53 39.79 14.16 -44.14
CA ASP A 53 41.21 13.81 -43.96
C ASP A 53 41.48 13.20 -42.57
N ARG A 54 42.59 12.49 -42.50
CA ARG A 54 42.81 11.24 -41.77
C ARG A 54 44.07 11.39 -40.92
N GLU A 55 44.05 11.06 -39.62
CA GLU A 55 45.21 10.44 -38.98
C GLU A 55 44.89 9.65 -37.69
N ASN A 56 45.60 8.54 -37.56
CA ASN A 56 45.43 7.46 -36.59
C ASN A 56 45.96 7.82 -35.20
N HIS A 57 45.31 7.30 -34.15
CA HIS A 57 46.03 6.67 -33.05
C HIS A 57 45.24 5.47 -32.46
N LYS A 58 46.00 4.42 -32.16
CA LYS A 58 45.60 3.02 -31.92
C LYS A 58 45.02 2.78 -30.50
N ILE A 59 43.97 1.94 -30.49
CA ILE A 59 43.69 0.76 -29.63
C ILE A 59 43.61 0.97 -28.11
N GLY A 60 42.39 0.83 -27.58
CA GLY A 60 42.08 0.36 -26.24
C GLY A 60 40.73 -0.37 -26.26
N THR A 61 40.76 -1.70 -26.32
CA THR A 61 39.58 -2.57 -26.39
C THR A 61 38.85 -2.60 -25.05
N THR A 62 37.72 -1.90 -24.93
CA THR A 62 36.74 -2.13 -23.87
C THR A 62 35.63 -3.04 -24.39
N GLN A 63 35.50 -4.19 -23.73
CA GLN A 63 34.56 -5.25 -24.07
C GLN A 63 33.12 -4.74 -23.91
N GLY A 64 32.41 -4.62 -25.03
CA GLY A 64 30.97 -4.38 -25.05
C GLY A 64 30.23 -5.58 -24.48
N ALA A 65 29.26 -5.30 -23.62
CA ALA A 65 28.37 -6.28 -23.00
C ALA A 65 27.73 -7.18 -24.08
N ALA A 66 27.97 -8.48 -23.99
CA ALA A 66 27.40 -9.47 -24.88
C ALA A 66 25.88 -9.50 -24.71
N TYR A 67 25.15 -9.08 -25.75
CA TYR A 67 23.73 -9.36 -25.91
C TYR A 67 23.54 -10.88 -26.03
N THR A 68 23.07 -11.53 -24.96
CA THR A 68 22.66 -12.93 -25.02
C THR A 68 21.33 -13.02 -25.78
N PRO A 69 21.27 -13.77 -26.89
CA PRO A 69 20.03 -13.92 -27.65
C PRO A 69 18.96 -14.66 -26.81
N PRO A 70 17.67 -14.40 -27.02
CA PRO A 70 16.60 -15.12 -26.34
C PRO A 70 16.65 -16.60 -26.74
N THR A 71 16.96 -17.46 -25.77
CA THR A 71 16.93 -18.92 -25.92
C THR A 71 15.57 -19.38 -26.42
N LYS A 72 15.55 -20.12 -27.53
CA LYS A 72 14.36 -20.74 -28.14
C LYS A 72 13.59 -21.57 -27.09
N PRO A 73 12.24 -21.60 -27.15
CA PRO A 73 11.43 -22.38 -26.22
C PRO A 73 11.75 -23.87 -26.40
N LYS A 74 12.19 -24.52 -25.31
CA LYS A 74 12.47 -25.96 -25.28
C LYS A 74 11.19 -26.71 -25.62
N THR A 75 11.15 -27.47 -26.70
CA THR A 75 10.06 -28.38 -27.07
C THR A 75 10.31 -29.76 -26.46
N GLY A 76 9.35 -30.27 -25.68
CA GLY A 76 9.41 -31.58 -25.01
C GLY A 76 8.90 -31.53 -23.56
N LYS A 77 8.86 -32.66 -22.84
CA LYS A 77 8.35 -32.76 -21.44
C LYS A 77 9.02 -31.78 -20.45
N ALA A 78 10.17 -31.20 -20.79
CA ALA A 78 10.85 -30.13 -20.05
C ALA A 78 10.20 -28.74 -20.20
N ALA A 79 9.27 -28.56 -21.14
CA ALA A 79 8.49 -27.34 -21.36
C ALA A 79 7.22 -27.29 -20.52
N LEU A 80 6.85 -28.40 -19.87
CA LEU A 80 5.67 -28.44 -19.04
C LEU A 80 5.94 -27.58 -17.80
N PRO A 81 5.11 -26.55 -17.54
CA PRO A 81 5.20 -25.81 -16.29
C PRO A 81 5.20 -26.80 -15.12
N LEU A 82 6.03 -26.55 -14.11
CA LEU A 82 6.07 -27.41 -12.92
C LEU A 82 4.63 -27.60 -12.41
N LYS A 83 4.34 -28.69 -11.69
CA LYS A 83 2.95 -28.95 -11.21
C LYS A 83 2.34 -27.74 -10.48
N ARG A 84 3.18 -26.96 -9.78
CA ARG A 84 2.86 -25.69 -9.11
C ARG A 84 2.56 -24.50 -10.05
N ASP A 85 3.09 -24.52 -11.25
CA ASP A 85 2.99 -23.44 -12.25
C ASP A 85 1.77 -23.65 -13.15
N ARG A 86 1.17 -24.86 -13.17
CA ARG A 86 -0.06 -25.17 -13.93
C ARG A 86 -1.31 -24.44 -13.41
N THR A 87 -1.32 -24.02 -12.15
CA THR A 87 -2.47 -23.32 -11.52
C THR A 87 -2.35 -21.79 -11.59
N ARG A 88 -1.25 -21.26 -12.13
CA ARG A 88 -0.97 -19.81 -12.15
C ARG A 88 -1.21 -19.23 -13.55
N SER A 89 -1.60 -17.95 -13.59
CA SER A 89 -1.85 -17.25 -14.85
C SER A 89 -0.55 -17.02 -15.61
N LYS A 90 -0.65 -16.89 -16.94
CA LYS A 90 0.52 -16.61 -17.81
C LYS A 90 1.26 -15.34 -17.37
N ARG A 91 0.50 -14.27 -17.06
CA ARG A 91 1.03 -13.02 -16.51
C ARG A 91 1.84 -13.24 -15.23
N PHE A 92 1.29 -14.01 -14.28
CA PHE A 92 2.00 -14.30 -13.03
C PHE A 92 3.30 -15.08 -13.27
N LEU A 93 3.31 -16.01 -14.22
CA LEU A 93 4.50 -16.78 -14.58
C LEU A 93 5.58 -15.91 -15.24
N GLU A 94 5.20 -14.88 -16.00
CA GLU A 94 6.13 -13.91 -16.57
C GLU A 94 6.80 -13.08 -15.48
N ILE A 95 6.01 -12.51 -14.56
CA ILE A 95 6.51 -11.75 -13.41
C ILE A 95 7.38 -12.64 -12.52
N GLN A 96 7.00 -13.90 -12.33
CA GLN A 96 7.75 -14.85 -11.52
C GLN A 96 9.15 -15.11 -12.06
N LYS A 97 9.40 -14.98 -13.37
CA LYS A 97 10.73 -15.14 -13.97
C LYS A 97 11.68 -14.00 -13.63
N LEU A 98 11.16 -12.82 -13.30
CA LEU A 98 11.97 -11.65 -12.92
C LEU A 98 12.70 -11.84 -11.60
N ARG A 99 12.23 -12.75 -10.75
CA ARG A 99 12.83 -13.05 -9.45
C ARG A 99 13.29 -14.49 -9.33
N GLU A 100 14.32 -14.68 -8.51
CA GLU A 100 14.86 -15.98 -8.14
C GLU A 100 14.24 -16.45 -6.82
N ASN A 101 13.66 -17.66 -6.79
CA ASN A 101 12.91 -18.13 -5.62
C ASN A 101 13.74 -18.37 -4.35
N LYS A 102 15.05 -18.65 -4.49
CA LYS A 102 15.93 -19.04 -3.38
C LYS A 102 16.89 -17.93 -2.96
N LYS A 103 16.99 -16.86 -3.75
CA LYS A 103 17.90 -15.76 -3.48
C LYS A 103 17.30 -14.86 -2.41
N GLU A 104 18.14 -14.44 -1.49
CA GLU A 104 17.82 -13.38 -0.53
C GLU A 104 18.24 -12.06 -1.15
N TYR A 105 17.30 -11.12 -1.21
CA TYR A 105 17.53 -9.81 -1.79
C TYR A 105 17.79 -8.79 -0.69
N ASP A 106 18.67 -7.84 -1.00
CA ASP A 106 18.80 -6.60 -0.23
C ASP A 106 17.50 -5.77 -0.37
N VAL A 107 17.22 -4.95 0.64
CA VAL A 107 16.02 -4.11 0.74
C VAL A 107 15.90 -3.16 -0.45
N ASN A 108 17.00 -2.50 -0.84
CA ASN A 108 17.00 -1.58 -1.99
C ASN A 108 16.65 -2.31 -3.28
N THR A 109 17.36 -3.41 -3.54
CA THR A 109 17.15 -4.23 -4.73
C THR A 109 15.73 -4.83 -4.76
N ALA A 110 15.20 -5.21 -3.60
CA ALA A 110 13.88 -5.78 -3.48
C ALA A 110 12.77 -4.78 -3.81
N ILE A 111 12.93 -3.50 -3.48
CA ILE A 111 11.94 -2.45 -3.78
C ILE A 111 11.93 -2.11 -5.26
N SER A 112 13.09 -1.95 -5.90
CA SER A 112 13.14 -1.73 -7.35
C SER A 112 12.53 -2.92 -8.11
N LEU A 113 12.81 -4.15 -7.66
CA LEU A 113 12.15 -5.35 -8.21
C LEU A 113 10.65 -5.37 -7.95
N LEU A 114 10.19 -4.93 -6.78
CA LEU A 114 8.76 -4.87 -6.46
C LEU A 114 8.01 -3.96 -7.44
N LYS A 115 8.55 -2.79 -7.76
CA LYS A 115 7.95 -1.88 -8.73
C LYS A 115 7.91 -2.48 -10.13
N GLN A 116 8.97 -3.16 -10.56
CA GLN A 116 8.99 -3.87 -11.85
C GLN A 116 7.97 -5.01 -11.93
N MET A 117 7.67 -5.66 -10.81
CA MET A 117 6.67 -6.73 -10.74
C MET A 117 5.23 -6.20 -10.77
N ALA A 118 5.01 -4.93 -10.43
CA ALA A 118 3.71 -4.28 -10.44
C ALA A 118 3.27 -3.96 -11.88
N SER A 119 2.71 -4.96 -12.55
CA SER A 119 2.30 -4.92 -13.97
C SER A 119 0.79 -4.75 -14.17
N THR A 120 0.04 -4.44 -13.11
CA THR A 120 -1.42 -4.35 -13.17
C THR A 120 -1.86 -2.95 -13.59
N LYS A 121 -3.08 -2.85 -14.13
CA LYS A 121 -3.67 -1.59 -14.64
C LYS A 121 -4.03 -0.59 -13.54
N PHE A 122 -4.22 -1.06 -12.31
CA PHE A 122 -4.54 -0.22 -11.17
C PHE A 122 -3.33 -0.13 -10.24
N VAL A 123 -3.33 0.88 -9.38
CA VAL A 123 -2.27 1.13 -8.41
C VAL A 123 -2.25 0.01 -7.35
N GLU A 124 -1.24 -0.85 -7.41
CA GLU A 124 -1.12 -1.95 -6.47
C GLU A 124 -0.61 -1.48 -5.11
N SER A 125 -0.96 -2.21 -4.04
CA SER A 125 -0.43 -1.96 -2.71
C SER A 125 0.81 -2.81 -2.46
N ALA A 126 1.82 -2.20 -1.84
CA ALA A 126 3.04 -2.85 -1.41
C ALA A 126 2.90 -3.32 0.05
N GLU A 127 3.10 -4.62 0.26
CA GLU A 127 2.86 -5.30 1.53
C GLU A 127 4.11 -6.04 2.01
N GLY A 128 4.38 -5.91 3.31
CA GLY A 128 5.39 -6.65 4.04
C GLY A 128 4.75 -7.77 4.85
N HIS A 129 5.33 -8.96 4.76
CA HIS A 129 4.92 -10.15 5.50
C HIS A 129 6.08 -10.69 6.31
N PHE A 130 5.95 -10.61 7.62
CA PHE A 130 7.01 -10.96 8.55
C PHE A 130 6.58 -12.15 9.39
N ARG A 131 7.29 -13.26 9.24
CA ARG A 131 7.07 -14.44 10.07
C ARG A 131 7.89 -14.30 11.35
N LEU A 132 7.20 -14.13 12.46
CA LEU A 132 7.81 -13.99 13.77
C LEU A 132 7.83 -15.34 14.52
N ASN A 133 8.69 -15.45 15.51
CA ASN A 133 8.73 -16.57 16.43
C ASN A 133 7.92 -16.25 17.71
N ILE A 134 6.62 -16.12 17.54
CA ILE A 134 5.67 -15.87 18.64
C ILE A 134 4.55 -16.89 18.58
N ASP A 135 4.06 -17.32 19.75
CA ASP A 135 2.87 -18.14 19.87
C ASP A 135 1.66 -17.27 20.24
N PRO A 136 0.84 -16.85 19.26
CA PRO A 136 -0.27 -15.91 19.48
C PRO A 136 -1.44 -16.52 20.28
N LYS A 137 -1.33 -17.79 20.68
CA LYS A 137 -2.27 -18.45 21.60
C LYS A 137 -2.16 -17.88 23.00
N TYR A 138 -0.96 -17.45 23.40
CA TYR A 138 -0.71 -16.86 24.71
C TYR A 138 -0.72 -15.33 24.61
N ASN A 139 -1.39 -14.68 25.56
CA ASN A 139 -1.59 -13.23 25.54
C ASN A 139 -0.30 -12.44 25.81
N ASP A 140 0.65 -13.04 26.53
CA ASP A 140 1.98 -12.48 26.81
C ASP A 140 2.88 -12.42 25.56
N GLN A 141 2.57 -13.21 24.53
CA GLN A 141 3.29 -13.26 23.26
C GLN A 141 2.51 -12.63 22.11
N GLN A 142 1.32 -12.06 22.37
CA GLN A 142 0.54 -11.41 21.33
C GLN A 142 1.15 -10.05 20.96
N LEU A 143 1.44 -9.86 19.69
CA LEU A 143 1.88 -8.57 19.14
C LEU A 143 0.68 -7.79 18.59
N ARG A 144 0.48 -6.59 19.12
CA ARG A 144 -0.47 -5.59 18.61
C ARG A 144 0.11 -4.21 18.84
N ALA A 145 0.37 -3.49 17.78
CA ALA A 145 1.05 -2.21 17.84
C ALA A 145 0.63 -1.31 16.68
N THR A 146 1.10 -0.07 16.73
CA THR A 146 0.85 0.92 15.69
C THR A 146 2.17 1.45 15.15
N VAL A 147 2.26 1.61 13.83
CA VAL A 147 3.37 2.32 13.17
C VAL A 147 2.84 3.67 12.70
N ILE A 148 3.64 4.72 12.85
CA ILE A 148 3.42 5.98 12.16
C ILE A 148 4.37 5.99 10.97
N PHE A 149 3.84 6.06 9.76
CA PHE A 149 4.65 6.24 8.56
C PHE A 149 4.98 7.72 8.40
N ALA A 150 6.20 8.03 7.95
CA ALA A 150 6.58 9.42 7.68
C ALA A 150 5.91 9.93 6.39
N GLN A 151 5.68 9.03 5.44
CA GLN A 151 5.21 9.33 4.10
C GLN A 151 3.95 8.51 3.80
N GLY A 152 2.80 9.07 4.13
CA GLY A 152 1.51 8.36 4.09
C GLY A 152 0.48 9.09 3.25
N HIS A 153 0.63 9.14 1.93
CA HIS A 153 -0.42 9.65 1.04
C HIS A 153 -1.40 8.52 0.72
N TRP A 154 -2.30 8.23 1.66
CA TRP A 154 -3.41 7.30 1.43
C TRP A 154 -4.62 7.98 0.77
N THR A 155 -4.49 9.26 0.41
CA THR A 155 -5.55 10.07 -0.19
C THR A 155 -5.02 10.81 -1.41
N ASP A 156 -5.46 10.42 -2.60
CA ASP A 156 -5.48 11.30 -3.77
C ASP A 156 -6.53 12.37 -3.50
N CYS A 157 -6.15 13.42 -2.77
CA CYS A 157 -7.00 14.60 -2.57
C CYS A 157 -6.19 15.82 -2.97
N GLU A 158 -6.34 16.19 -4.24
CA GLU A 158 -6.04 17.53 -4.70
C GLU A 158 -6.78 18.52 -3.78
N LYS A 159 -6.00 19.37 -3.10
CA LYS A 159 -6.37 20.68 -2.53
C LYS A 159 -7.82 20.82 -2.02
N PHE A 160 -7.99 20.73 -0.71
CA PHE A 160 -8.99 21.53 -0.01
C PHE A 160 -8.25 22.49 0.92
N ASP A 161 -8.07 23.70 0.42
CA ASP A 161 -7.80 24.87 1.23
C ASP A 161 -8.86 24.92 2.36
N GLU A 162 -8.43 25.19 3.60
CA GLU A 162 -9.23 25.26 4.84
C GLU A 162 -9.27 24.00 5.74
N ALA A 163 -8.09 23.57 6.21
CA ALA A 163 -7.95 22.83 7.46
C ALA A 163 -8.41 23.69 8.66
N LYS A 164 -9.71 23.68 8.99
CA LYS A 164 -10.23 24.49 10.10
C LYS A 164 -9.99 23.80 11.46
N ASN A 165 -8.74 23.95 11.88
CA ASN A 165 -8.16 23.90 13.22
C ASN A 165 -7.85 22.55 13.90
N ALA A 166 -8.42 21.42 13.47
CA ALA A 166 -7.90 20.09 13.83
C ALA A 166 -7.98 19.07 12.69
N GLY A 167 -8.81 19.35 11.68
CA GLY A 167 -8.86 18.62 10.42
C GLY A 167 -9.56 17.26 10.48
N ALA A 168 -10.49 17.07 11.40
CA ALA A 168 -11.47 16.00 11.25
C ALA A 168 -12.56 16.45 10.24
N ASP A 169 -13.00 15.54 9.37
CA ASP A 169 -13.95 15.87 8.31
C ASP A 169 -15.38 16.10 8.82
N LEU A 170 -15.78 15.43 9.90
CA LEU A 170 -17.14 15.53 10.43
C LEU A 170 -17.22 15.30 11.93
N VAL A 171 -17.76 16.30 12.63
CA VAL A 171 -17.87 16.40 14.08
C VAL A 171 -19.33 16.28 14.53
N GLY A 172 -19.67 15.38 15.45
CA GLY A 172 -21.03 15.32 16.02
C GLY A 172 -21.07 14.46 17.27
N GLY A 173 -22.22 14.15 17.87
CA GLY A 173 -22.30 13.43 19.14
C GLY A 173 -23.15 12.18 19.04
N GLU A 174 -24.26 12.18 19.76
CA GLU A 174 -25.26 11.13 19.70
C GLU A 174 -25.97 11.10 18.34
N ASP A 175 -26.12 12.26 17.71
CA ASP A 175 -26.72 12.42 16.37
C ASP A 175 -25.99 11.57 15.32
N LEU A 176 -24.66 11.47 15.41
CA LEU A 176 -23.87 10.67 14.50
C LEU A 176 -24.04 9.17 14.75
N ILE A 177 -24.31 8.74 15.98
CA ILE A 177 -24.66 7.33 16.28
C ILE A 177 -25.92 6.94 15.54
N GLU A 178 -26.92 7.83 15.53
CA GLU A 178 -28.18 7.60 14.84
C GLU A 178 -27.99 7.58 13.32
N GLN A 179 -27.14 8.44 12.77
CA GLN A 179 -26.78 8.41 11.34
C GLN A 179 -26.08 7.11 10.93
N ILE A 180 -25.14 6.57 11.75
CA ILE A 180 -24.51 5.26 11.48
C ILE A 180 -25.56 4.16 11.52
N LYS A 181 -26.48 4.20 12.51
CA LYS A 181 -27.59 3.25 12.58
C LYS A 181 -28.47 3.33 11.33
N GLY A 182 -28.65 4.53 10.78
CA GLY A 182 -29.37 4.81 9.53
C GLY A 182 -28.65 4.37 8.26
N GLY A 183 -27.39 3.92 8.34
CA GLY A 183 -26.63 3.38 7.21
C GLY A 183 -25.50 4.26 6.67
N PHE A 184 -25.17 5.35 7.35
CA PHE A 184 -24.08 6.25 6.96
C PHE A 184 -22.69 5.66 7.27
N MET A 185 -21.88 5.37 6.24
CA MET A 185 -20.67 4.50 6.36
C MET A 185 -19.43 4.85 5.48
N GLU A 186 -19.25 6.06 4.95
CA GLU A 186 -18.04 6.50 4.18
C GLU A 186 -17.00 7.16 5.10
N PHE A 187 -16.56 6.39 6.08
CA PHE A 187 -15.41 6.78 6.89
C PHE A 187 -14.45 5.62 7.05
N ASP A 188 -13.16 5.95 7.03
CA ASP A 188 -12.09 4.96 7.13
C ASP A 188 -11.65 4.72 8.57
N LYS A 189 -11.78 5.72 9.45
CA LYS A 189 -11.35 5.64 10.84
C LYS A 189 -12.33 6.36 11.76
N LEU A 190 -12.75 5.69 12.83
CA LEU A 190 -13.57 6.28 13.89
C LEU A 190 -12.70 6.51 15.14
N ILE A 191 -12.68 7.75 15.63
CA ILE A 191 -12.02 8.13 16.87
C ILE A 191 -13.10 8.51 17.89
N ALA A 192 -12.99 8.00 19.10
CA ALA A 192 -13.99 8.21 20.15
C ALA A 192 -13.34 8.60 21.47
N THR A 193 -14.06 9.34 22.30
CA THR A 193 -13.70 9.55 23.70
C THR A 193 -14.16 8.36 24.56
N PRO A 194 -13.49 8.07 25.69
CA PRO A 194 -13.89 6.99 26.59
C PRO A 194 -15.36 7.09 27.06
N ASP A 195 -15.87 8.32 27.23
CA ASP A 195 -17.23 8.57 27.73
C ASP A 195 -18.32 8.11 26.75
N MET A 196 -18.02 8.13 25.44
CA MET A 196 -18.96 7.75 24.38
C MET A 196 -18.91 6.26 24.02
N MET A 197 -17.91 5.53 24.51
CA MET A 197 -17.73 4.11 24.19
C MET A 197 -18.94 3.21 24.51
N PRO A 198 -19.68 3.37 25.63
CA PRO A 198 -20.86 2.56 25.90
C PRO A 198 -21.95 2.70 24.84
N LYS A 199 -22.08 3.90 24.25
CA LYS A 199 -23.06 4.17 23.18
C LYS A 199 -22.56 3.60 21.84
N VAL A 200 -21.27 3.74 21.54
CA VAL A 200 -20.64 3.16 20.33
C VAL A 200 -20.69 1.63 20.35
N ALA A 201 -20.61 1.00 21.52
CA ALA A 201 -20.67 -0.45 21.65
C ALA A 201 -21.98 -1.05 21.07
N GLN A 202 -23.08 -0.29 21.08
CA GLN A 202 -24.34 -0.70 20.45
C GLN A 202 -24.21 -0.87 18.93
N LEU A 203 -23.31 -0.12 18.30
CA LEU A 203 -22.99 -0.20 16.87
C LEU A 203 -22.04 -1.35 16.52
N GLY A 204 -21.60 -2.13 17.50
CA GLY A 204 -20.61 -3.20 17.31
C GLY A 204 -21.00 -4.23 16.25
N LYS A 205 -22.31 -4.46 16.03
CA LYS A 205 -22.80 -5.34 14.96
C LYS A 205 -22.46 -4.82 13.55
N LEU A 206 -22.45 -3.50 13.36
CA LEU A 206 -22.15 -2.84 12.08
C LEU A 206 -20.64 -2.59 11.93
N LEU A 207 -20.01 -2.02 12.97
CA LEU A 207 -18.60 -1.61 12.94
C LEU A 207 -17.62 -2.78 13.12
N GLY A 208 -18.04 -3.83 13.83
CA GLY A 208 -17.23 -5.02 14.12
C GLY A 208 -16.68 -5.74 12.89
N PRO A 209 -17.52 -6.21 11.93
CA PRO A 209 -17.05 -6.93 10.76
C PRO A 209 -16.18 -6.09 9.81
N ARG A 210 -16.30 -4.75 9.87
CA ARG A 210 -15.50 -3.81 9.06
C ARG A 210 -14.19 -3.38 9.74
N GLY A 211 -13.98 -3.73 11.01
CA GLY A 211 -12.77 -3.33 11.75
C GLY A 211 -12.70 -1.84 12.07
N LEU A 212 -13.80 -1.10 11.93
CA LEU A 212 -13.89 0.34 12.22
C LEU A 212 -14.17 0.64 13.70
N MET A 213 -14.30 -0.40 14.52
CA MET A 213 -14.62 -0.26 15.94
C MET A 213 -13.43 0.35 16.71
N PRO A 214 -13.62 1.45 17.45
CA PRO A 214 -12.55 2.06 18.24
C PRO A 214 -12.01 1.11 19.29
N ASN A 215 -10.71 1.19 19.53
CA ASN A 215 -10.02 0.39 20.52
C ASN A 215 -8.93 1.22 21.23
N PRO A 216 -8.89 1.24 22.57
CA PRO A 216 -7.84 1.90 23.33
C PRO A 216 -6.42 1.49 22.92
N LYS A 217 -6.20 0.21 22.55
CA LYS A 217 -4.87 -0.27 22.13
C LYS A 217 -4.41 0.30 20.80
N ALA A 218 -5.34 0.69 19.93
CA ALA A 218 -5.04 1.33 18.66
C ALA A 218 -4.77 2.84 18.82
N GLY A 219 -5.04 3.40 20.01
CA GLY A 219 -5.03 4.84 20.24
C GLY A 219 -6.18 5.59 19.57
N THR A 220 -7.21 4.88 19.08
CA THR A 220 -8.46 5.48 18.57
C THR A 220 -9.43 5.88 19.67
N VAL A 221 -9.18 5.43 20.91
CA VAL A 221 -9.89 5.91 22.10
C VAL A 221 -8.93 6.75 22.93
N THR A 222 -9.13 8.07 22.92
CA THR A 222 -8.26 9.01 23.63
C THR A 222 -9.05 10.20 24.15
N ILE A 223 -8.52 10.85 25.18
CA ILE A 223 -9.00 12.14 25.67
C ILE A 223 -8.43 13.27 24.79
N ASN A 224 -7.20 13.09 24.28
CA ASN A 224 -6.50 14.07 23.46
C ASN A 224 -6.82 13.88 21.97
N LEU A 225 -8.01 14.30 21.56
CA LEU A 225 -8.46 14.25 20.16
C LEU A 225 -7.52 14.94 19.15
N PRO A 226 -6.99 16.17 19.38
CA PRO A 226 -6.21 16.85 18.35
C PRO A 226 -4.89 16.14 18.03
N GLN A 227 -4.24 15.55 19.04
CA GLN A 227 -3.02 14.77 18.85
C GLN A 227 -3.30 13.48 18.07
N ALA A 228 -4.34 12.75 18.44
CA ALA A 228 -4.71 11.53 17.74
C ALA A 228 -5.07 11.80 16.27
N ILE A 229 -5.84 12.85 15.97
CA ILE A 229 -6.17 13.22 14.59
C ILE A 229 -4.88 13.50 13.80
N GLY A 230 -3.94 14.25 14.37
CA GLY A 230 -2.64 14.52 13.75
C GLY A 230 -1.84 13.24 13.46
N GLU A 231 -1.85 12.26 14.36
CA GLU A 231 -1.19 10.97 14.16
C GLU A 231 -1.86 10.11 13.08
N PHE A 232 -3.21 10.07 13.06
CA PHE A 232 -3.94 9.30 12.06
C PHE A 232 -3.81 9.90 10.65
N LYS A 233 -3.73 11.24 10.56
CA LYS A 233 -3.40 11.94 9.31
C LYS A 233 -2.00 11.66 8.79
N LYS A 234 -1.03 11.48 9.69
CA LYS A 234 0.31 11.02 9.33
C LYS A 234 0.34 9.57 8.85
N GLY A 235 -0.82 8.90 8.72
CA GLY A 235 -0.88 7.52 8.24
C GLY A 235 -0.52 6.52 9.32
N LYS A 236 -1.05 6.69 10.54
CA LYS A 236 -0.93 5.67 11.59
C LYS A 236 -1.67 4.40 11.19
N VAL A 237 -0.91 3.31 11.07
CA VAL A 237 -1.42 1.98 10.73
C VAL A 237 -1.28 1.06 11.93
N GLU A 238 -2.38 0.42 12.28
CA GLU A 238 -2.41 -0.64 13.29
C GLU A 238 -2.09 -1.97 12.63
N TYR A 239 -1.26 -2.77 13.29
CA TYR A 239 -1.02 -4.15 12.90
C TYR A 239 -1.13 -5.10 14.08
N ARG A 240 -1.53 -6.31 13.75
CA ARG A 240 -1.71 -7.41 14.69
C ARG A 240 -1.03 -8.65 14.10
N ALA A 241 -0.42 -9.45 14.98
CA ALA A 241 0.01 -10.79 14.59
C ALA A 241 -1.19 -11.74 14.41
N ASP A 242 -1.15 -12.47 13.31
CA ASP A 242 -2.11 -13.52 12.99
C ASP A 242 -2.01 -14.71 13.95
N LYS A 243 -2.98 -15.64 13.86
CA LYS A 243 -2.96 -16.92 14.59
C LYS A 243 -1.73 -17.79 14.28
N THR A 244 -1.05 -17.53 13.17
CA THR A 244 0.18 -18.20 12.74
C THR A 244 1.46 -17.48 13.17
N GLY A 245 1.36 -16.32 13.84
CA GLY A 245 2.51 -15.50 14.22
C GLY A 245 3.13 -14.72 13.06
N ILE A 246 2.36 -14.45 12.01
CA ILE A 246 2.75 -13.61 10.88
C ILE A 246 2.16 -12.21 11.06
N VAL A 247 2.96 -11.18 10.78
CA VAL A 247 2.51 -9.79 10.72
C VAL A 247 2.38 -9.39 9.26
N HIS A 248 1.21 -8.87 8.91
CA HIS A 248 0.90 -8.29 7.61
C HIS A 248 0.82 -6.78 7.74
N LEU A 249 1.59 -6.06 6.92
CA LEU A 249 1.72 -4.62 6.97
C LEU A 249 1.74 -4.05 5.55
N SER A 250 0.83 -3.15 5.21
CA SER A 250 0.93 -2.33 4.01
C SER A 250 1.78 -1.08 4.34
N PHE A 251 2.86 -0.88 3.60
CA PHE A 251 3.78 0.24 3.84
C PHE A 251 3.76 1.29 2.71
N GLY A 252 3.00 1.03 1.64
CA GLY A 252 2.80 2.01 0.57
C GLY A 252 2.05 1.46 -0.63
N LYS A 253 1.96 2.28 -1.67
CA LYS A 253 1.48 1.91 -3.01
C LYS A 253 2.68 1.73 -3.95
N ALA A 254 2.50 0.98 -5.04
CA ALA A 254 3.55 0.77 -6.04
C ALA A 254 4.00 2.07 -6.74
N ASP A 255 3.17 3.11 -6.73
CA ASP A 255 3.45 4.40 -7.37
C ASP A 255 4.42 5.29 -6.58
N PHE A 256 4.65 5.00 -5.30
CA PHE A 256 5.55 5.80 -4.48
C PHE A 256 6.99 5.71 -5.01
N PRO A 257 7.82 6.76 -4.81
CA PRO A 257 9.23 6.68 -5.15
C PRO A 257 9.92 5.66 -4.25
N GLU A 258 11.05 5.12 -4.72
CA GLU A 258 11.73 4.00 -4.06
C GLU A 258 12.25 4.39 -2.66
N GLU A 259 12.68 5.64 -2.51
CA GLU A 259 13.17 6.21 -1.25
C GLU A 259 12.08 6.24 -0.16
N ASP A 260 10.86 6.63 -0.51
CA ASP A 260 9.74 6.69 0.45
C ASP A 260 9.31 5.29 0.89
N LEU A 261 9.30 4.34 -0.05
CA LEU A 261 9.02 2.93 0.25
C LEU A 261 10.08 2.33 1.17
N LEU A 262 11.35 2.69 0.97
CA LEU A 262 12.45 2.29 1.85
C LEU A 262 12.25 2.82 3.27
N VAL A 263 12.02 4.13 3.41
CA VAL A 263 11.80 4.78 4.71
C VAL A 263 10.62 4.15 5.45
N ASN A 264 9.51 3.90 4.75
CA ASN A 264 8.31 3.30 5.34
C ASN A 264 8.55 1.84 5.77
N LEU A 265 9.25 1.05 4.95
CA LEU A 265 9.58 -0.33 5.31
C LEU A 265 10.49 -0.39 6.55
N LEU A 266 11.51 0.46 6.61
CA LEU A 266 12.41 0.54 7.75
C LEU A 266 11.69 1.01 9.02
N ALA A 267 10.77 1.98 8.90
CA ALA A 267 9.93 2.42 10.02
C ALA A 267 9.05 1.27 10.54
N ALA A 268 8.47 0.46 9.65
CA ALA A 268 7.69 -0.73 10.01
C ALA A 268 8.53 -1.76 10.76
N VAL A 269 9.72 -2.11 10.24
CA VAL A 269 10.63 -3.08 10.87
C VAL A 269 11.04 -2.62 12.26
N LYS A 270 11.44 -1.35 12.41
CA LYS A 270 11.83 -0.76 13.70
C LYS A 270 10.69 -0.78 14.71
N SER A 271 9.46 -0.50 14.26
CA SER A 271 8.30 -0.60 15.15
C SER A 271 8.05 -2.04 15.60
N VAL A 272 8.16 -3.03 14.71
CA VAL A 272 7.97 -4.45 15.06
C VAL A 272 9.03 -4.94 16.05
N GLU A 273 10.27 -4.45 15.91
CA GLU A 273 11.35 -4.75 16.84
C GLU A 273 11.15 -4.08 18.21
N ALA A 274 10.77 -2.80 18.23
CA ALA A 274 10.50 -2.06 19.47
C ALA A 274 9.35 -2.69 20.27
N ASN A 275 8.36 -3.28 19.59
CA ASN A 275 7.20 -3.91 20.22
C ASN A 275 7.38 -5.41 20.50
N LYS A 276 8.61 -5.93 20.48
CA LYS A 276 8.89 -7.34 20.76
C LYS A 276 8.35 -7.76 22.14
N PRO A 277 7.49 -8.78 22.24
CA PRO A 277 6.97 -9.25 23.53
C PRO A 277 8.07 -9.93 24.34
N LYS A 278 8.08 -9.69 25.66
CA LYS A 278 9.07 -10.26 26.60
C LYS A 278 9.05 -11.80 26.63
N GLY A 279 7.90 -12.40 26.30
CA GLY A 279 7.75 -13.86 26.24
C GLY A 279 8.41 -14.52 25.02
N ALA A 280 8.79 -13.75 23.99
CA ALA A 280 9.43 -14.31 22.79
C ALA A 280 10.88 -14.73 23.05
N ARG A 281 11.10 -16.04 23.16
CA ARG A 281 12.43 -16.64 23.35
C ARG A 281 13.07 -17.02 22.00
N GLY A 282 14.39 -16.87 21.91
CA GLY A 282 15.18 -17.22 20.73
C GLY A 282 15.12 -16.18 19.61
N ILE A 283 15.35 -16.65 18.37
CA ILE A 283 15.38 -15.80 17.17
C ILE A 283 13.97 -15.29 16.89
N TYR A 284 13.77 -13.97 17.00
CA TYR A 284 12.46 -13.34 16.85
C TYR A 284 11.98 -13.32 15.38
N TRP A 285 12.87 -13.05 14.45
CA TRP A 285 12.58 -12.99 13.01
C TRP A 285 12.92 -14.31 12.33
N LYS A 286 11.92 -15.01 11.77
CA LYS A 286 12.15 -16.26 11.01
C LYS A 286 12.39 -15.99 9.53
N THR A 287 11.47 -15.26 8.90
CA THR A 287 11.53 -14.92 7.46
C THR A 287 10.82 -13.60 7.22
N ALA A 288 11.39 -12.77 6.35
CA ALA A 288 10.78 -11.53 5.89
C ALA A 288 10.53 -11.61 4.39
N HIS A 289 9.33 -11.20 3.98
CA HIS A 289 8.90 -11.19 2.59
C HIS A 289 8.23 -9.88 2.24
N ILE A 290 8.45 -9.40 1.02
CA ILE A 290 7.68 -8.29 0.45
C ILE A 290 6.91 -8.83 -0.75
N CYS A 291 5.67 -8.38 -0.92
CA CYS A 291 4.88 -8.63 -2.11
C CYS A 291 4.09 -7.40 -2.53
N SER A 292 3.73 -7.37 -3.80
CA SER A 292 2.63 -6.54 -4.28
C SER A 292 1.32 -7.34 -4.23
N SER A 293 0.16 -6.67 -4.15
CA SER A 293 -1.16 -7.32 -4.00
C SER A 293 -1.42 -8.46 -4.98
N MET A 294 -0.98 -8.33 -6.24
CA MET A 294 -1.14 -9.37 -7.28
C MET A 294 0.21 -9.95 -7.76
N GLY A 295 1.30 -9.57 -7.10
CA GLY A 295 2.65 -9.97 -7.44
C GLY A 295 3.11 -11.18 -6.61
N PRO A 296 4.22 -11.81 -7.01
CA PRO A 296 4.79 -12.87 -6.21
C PRO A 296 5.70 -12.34 -5.09
N SER A 297 5.96 -13.16 -4.07
CA SER A 297 6.74 -12.74 -2.89
C SER A 297 8.25 -12.73 -3.12
N ILE A 298 8.93 -11.63 -2.79
CA ILE A 298 10.39 -11.51 -2.70
C ILE A 298 10.82 -11.84 -1.27
N ARG A 299 11.93 -12.58 -1.12
CA ARG A 299 12.53 -12.84 0.21
C ARG A 299 13.59 -11.80 0.49
N LEU A 300 13.51 -11.18 1.67
CA LEU A 300 14.53 -10.24 2.14
C LEU A 300 15.59 -10.94 2.97
N ASN A 301 16.80 -10.38 2.94
CA ASN A 301 17.82 -10.66 3.93
C ASN A 301 17.48 -9.99 5.26
N ILE A 302 17.34 -10.79 6.32
CA ILE A 302 16.91 -10.31 7.64
C ILE A 302 18.00 -9.48 8.32
N LYS A 303 19.28 -9.84 8.15
CA LYS A 303 20.38 -9.17 8.85
C LYS A 303 20.54 -7.74 8.36
N GLU A 304 20.60 -7.60 7.04
CA GLU A 304 20.73 -6.31 6.36
C GLU A 304 19.55 -5.38 6.63
N MET A 305 18.33 -5.93 6.64
CA MET A 305 17.11 -5.21 7.02
C MET A 305 17.15 -4.64 8.44
N LEU A 306 17.80 -5.32 9.39
CA LEU A 306 17.92 -4.84 10.78
C LEU A 306 19.06 -3.83 10.94
N ASP A 307 20.16 -4.02 10.23
CA ASP A 307 21.34 -3.15 10.31
C ASP A 307 21.16 -1.83 9.56
N SER A 308 20.29 -1.80 8.54
CA SER A 308 20.01 -0.60 7.76
C SER A 308 19.40 0.51 8.62
N LYS A 309 20.15 1.62 8.74
CA LYS A 309 19.66 2.84 9.38
C LYS A 309 18.80 3.61 8.39
N LEU A 310 17.84 4.35 8.94
CA LEU A 310 17.07 5.32 8.14
C LEU A 310 18.08 6.38 7.67
N PRO A 311 18.10 6.75 6.38
CA PRO A 311 18.75 7.98 5.97
C PRO A 311 18.13 9.19 6.68
#